data_AF-A0A962V7N7-F1
#
_entry.id   AF-A0A962V7N7-F1
#
_cell.length_a   1.000
_cell.length_b   1.000
_cell.length_c   1.000
_cell.angle_alpha   90.00
_cell.angle_beta   90.00
_cell.angle_gamma   90.00
#
_symmetry.space_group_name_H-M   'P 1'
#
loop_
_entity.id
_entity.type
_entity.pdbx_description
1 polymer ?
#
loop_
_entity_poly.entity_id
_entity_poly.type
_entity_poly.pdbx_seq_one_letter_code
_entity_poly.pdbx_strand_id
1 'polypeptide(L)'
;MLKKGLSLVLIVAALLAVALLAPTLWQTLSPERVAGVDSLVDRIWWPTTAMRVMVYAGLAFLVFPWVVRQRLVAVEATRARLVDHTPGSPAEANRLAFQGAQLERVLRRSRWVFIAFLASDVVFAQLPYHLSRGF
;
A
#
# COMPACT_ATOMS: atom_id res chain seq x y z
N MET A 1 10.95 19.39 -1.96
CA MET A 1 11.45 17.99 -2.07
C MET A 1 12.27 17.56 -0.85
N LEU A 2 13.05 18.44 -0.21
CA LEU A 2 13.87 18.14 0.98
C LEU A 2 13.11 17.48 2.16
N LYS A 3 11.88 17.95 2.48
CA LYS A 3 11.09 17.42 3.61
C LYS A 3 10.71 15.93 3.44
N LYS A 4 10.39 15.50 2.22
CA LYS A 4 10.02 14.09 1.93
C LYS A 4 11.23 13.15 2.05
N GLY A 5 12.42 13.63 1.66
CA GLY A 5 13.68 12.88 1.82
C GLY A 5 14.05 12.70 3.29
N LEU A 6 13.94 13.75 4.10
CA LEU A 6 14.21 13.67 5.53
C LEU A 6 13.26 12.72 6.25
N SER A 7 11.96 12.77 5.96
CA SER A 7 10.99 11.82 6.54
C SER A 7 11.31 10.37 6.21
N LEU A 8 11.70 10.08 4.96
CA LEU A 8 12.09 8.72 4.56
C LEU A 8 13.34 8.27 5.31
N VAL A 9 14.37 9.11 5.41
CA VAL A 9 15.60 8.80 6.14
C VAL A 9 15.31 8.53 7.61
N LEU A 10 14.45 9.34 8.25
CA LEU A 10 14.06 9.12 9.65
C LEU A 10 13.29 7.81 9.84
N ILE A 11 12.37 7.48 8.92
CA ILE A 11 11.64 6.20 8.97
C ILE A 11 12.62 5.03 8.83
N VAL A 12 13.51 5.07 7.86
CA VAL A 12 14.51 4.03 7.64
C VAL A 12 15.45 3.90 8.84
N ALA A 13 15.91 5.01 9.40
CA ALA A 13 16.76 5.02 10.58
C ALA A 13 16.03 4.44 11.81
N ALA A 14 14.75 4.77 12.00
CA ALA A 14 13.94 4.21 13.08
C ALA A 14 13.73 2.70 12.90
N LEU A 15 13.43 2.24 11.68
CA LEU A 15 13.30 0.81 11.38
C LEU A 15 14.60 0.04 11.64
N LEU A 16 15.74 0.61 11.23
CA LEU A 16 17.07 0.06 11.53
C LEU A 16 17.34 0.01 13.03
N ALA A 17 17.03 1.08 13.76
CA ALA A 17 17.19 1.11 15.21
C ALA A 17 16.34 0.03 15.88
N VAL A 18 15.07 -0.15 15.47
CA VAL A 18 14.21 -1.22 15.98
C VAL A 18 14.79 -2.59 15.65
N ALA A 19 15.23 -2.83 14.41
CA ALA A 19 15.80 -4.10 14.00
C ALA A 19 17.07 -4.48 14.79
N LEU A 20 17.90 -3.49 15.15
CA LEU A 20 19.13 -3.69 15.90
C LEU A 20 18.90 -3.79 17.42
N LEU A 21 17.92 -3.07 17.96
CA LEU A 21 17.64 -3.00 19.40
C LEU A 21 16.63 -4.06 19.89
N ALA A 22 15.75 -4.56 19.01
CA ALA A 22 14.76 -5.57 19.40
C ALA A 22 15.38 -6.86 19.97
N PRO A 23 16.47 -7.42 19.40
CA PRO A 23 17.11 -8.62 19.94
C PRO A 23 17.69 -8.40 21.34
N THR A 24 18.33 -7.26 21.58
CA THR A 24 18.92 -6.93 22.88
C THR A 24 17.84 -6.67 23.93
N LEU A 25 16.75 -6.01 23.56
CA LEU A 25 15.57 -5.90 24.43
C LEU A 25 15.00 -7.27 24.80
N TRP A 26 14.89 -8.19 23.84
CA TRP A 26 14.36 -9.53 24.08
C TRP A 26 15.20 -10.33 25.09
N GLN A 27 16.52 -10.17 25.06
CA GLN A 27 17.44 -10.85 25.99
C GLN A 27 17.35 -10.34 27.44
N THR A 28 16.79 -9.15 27.66
CA THR A 28 16.67 -8.55 29.00
C THR A 28 15.33 -8.86 29.69
N LEU A 29 14.40 -9.50 28.99
CA LEU A 29 13.10 -9.86 29.55
C LEU A 29 13.18 -11.17 30.35
N SER A 30 12.53 -11.20 31.52
CA SER A 30 12.35 -12.44 32.27
C SER A 30 11.42 -13.39 31.51
N PRO A 31 11.55 -14.73 31.70
CA PRO A 31 10.71 -15.71 31.01
C PRO A 31 9.20 -15.47 31.17
N GLU A 32 8.77 -15.02 32.35
CA GLU A 32 7.37 -14.67 32.63
C GLU A 32 6.87 -13.49 31.77
N ARG A 33 7.73 -12.50 31.54
CA ARG A 33 7.40 -11.34 30.70
C ARG A 33 7.34 -11.75 29.23
N VAL A 34 8.23 -12.64 28.79
CA VAL A 34 8.20 -13.19 27.42
C VAL A 34 6.87 -13.93 27.18
N ALA A 35 6.47 -14.82 28.09
CA ALA A 35 5.19 -15.52 27.98
C ALA A 35 3.98 -14.57 27.97
N GLY A 36 4.03 -13.50 28.77
CA GLY A 36 3.00 -12.46 28.77
C GLY A 36 2.90 -11.71 27.43
N VAL A 37 4.04 -11.36 26.83
CA VAL A 37 4.09 -10.72 25.50
C VAL A 37 3.58 -11.69 24.43
N ASP A 38 3.97 -12.95 24.47
CA ASP A 38 3.52 -13.96 23.49
C ASP A 38 1.99 -14.15 23.53
N SER A 39 1.41 -14.25 24.73
CA SER A 39 -0.04 -14.31 24.92
C SER A 39 -0.75 -13.05 24.38
N LEU A 40 -0.18 -11.87 24.63
CA LEU A 40 -0.73 -10.63 24.12
C LEU A 40 -0.70 -10.60 22.59
N VAL A 41 0.43 -10.98 21.98
CA VAL A 41 0.61 -11.06 20.54
C VAL A 41 -0.43 -11.99 19.92
N ASP A 42 -0.62 -13.19 20.46
CA ASP A 42 -1.64 -14.14 19.95
C ASP A 42 -3.04 -13.54 19.96
N ARG A 43 -3.40 -12.88 21.07
CA ARG A 43 -4.72 -12.29 21.24
C ARG A 43 -4.99 -11.18 20.23
N ILE A 44 -3.97 -10.37 19.89
CA ILE A 44 -4.14 -9.22 18.98
C ILE A 44 -3.81 -9.53 17.53
N TRP A 45 -3.11 -10.64 17.24
CA TRP A 45 -2.61 -10.95 15.90
C TRP A 45 -3.74 -10.99 14.87
N TRP A 46 -4.73 -11.86 15.09
CA TRP A 46 -5.85 -12.04 14.17
C TRP A 46 -6.75 -10.81 14.02
N PRO A 47 -7.14 -10.08 15.09
CA PRO A 47 -7.81 -8.79 14.95
C PRO A 47 -7.03 -7.80 14.10
N THR A 48 -5.71 -7.72 14.30
CA THR A 48 -4.85 -6.81 13.53
C THR A 48 -4.76 -7.26 12.07
N THR A 49 -4.63 -8.55 11.80
CA THR A 49 -4.66 -9.09 10.43
C THR A 49 -5.99 -8.77 9.74
N ALA A 50 -7.12 -8.96 10.40
CA ALA A 50 -8.43 -8.62 9.86
C ALA A 50 -8.51 -7.12 9.51
N MET A 51 -8.02 -6.25 10.40
CA MET A 51 -7.94 -4.81 10.15
C MET A 51 -7.06 -4.49 8.93
N ARG A 52 -5.87 -5.11 8.80
CA ARG A 52 -5.00 -4.93 7.64
C ARG A 52 -5.68 -5.36 6.34
N VAL A 53 -6.34 -6.51 6.32
CA VAL A 53 -7.09 -7.00 5.16
C VAL A 53 -8.21 -6.04 4.76
N MET A 54 -8.97 -5.50 5.73
CA MET A 54 -9.99 -4.48 5.47
C MET A 54 -9.39 -3.21 4.87
N VAL A 55 -8.25 -2.74 5.39
CA VAL A 55 -7.52 -1.59 4.84
C VAL A 55 -7.08 -1.86 3.40
N TYR A 56 -6.54 -3.05 3.11
CA TYR A 56 -6.14 -3.42 1.74
C TYR A 56 -7.34 -3.44 0.79
N ALA A 57 -8.48 -3.96 1.23
CA ALA A 57 -9.71 -3.95 0.45
C ALA A 57 -10.17 -2.50 0.17
N GLY A 58 -10.19 -1.64 1.19
CA GLY A 58 -10.53 -0.23 1.04
C GLY A 58 -9.58 0.50 0.08
N LEU A 59 -8.27 0.26 0.19
CA LEU A 59 -7.29 0.85 -0.71
C LEU A 59 -7.45 0.36 -2.15
N ALA A 60 -7.63 -0.94 -2.35
CA ALA A 60 -7.67 -1.56 -3.67
C ALA A 60 -9.01 -1.33 -4.41
N PHE A 61 -10.13 -1.30 -3.70
CA PHE A 61 -11.47 -1.25 -4.30
C PHE A 61 -12.17 0.11 -4.15
N LEU A 62 -11.76 0.97 -3.20
CA LEU A 62 -12.34 2.30 -3.04
C LEU A 62 -11.35 3.38 -3.46
N VAL A 63 -10.20 3.48 -2.78
CA VAL A 63 -9.26 4.61 -2.95
C VAL A 63 -8.61 4.56 -4.33
N PHE A 64 -8.02 3.42 -4.71
CA PHE A 64 -7.35 3.29 -6.00
C PHE A 64 -8.29 3.54 -7.19
N PRO A 65 -9.49 2.92 -7.27
CA PRO A 65 -10.42 3.21 -8.35
C PRO A 65 -10.90 4.65 -8.35
N TRP A 66 -11.14 5.24 -7.18
CA TRP A 66 -11.53 6.65 -7.08
C TRP A 66 -10.46 7.60 -7.65
N VAL A 67 -9.19 7.40 -7.27
CA VAL A 67 -8.08 8.20 -7.81
C VAL A 67 -7.96 8.03 -9.33
N VAL A 68 -8.11 6.82 -9.86
CA VAL A 68 -8.03 6.58 -11.31
C VAL A 68 -9.22 7.22 -12.03
N ARG A 69 -10.44 7.17 -11.48
CA ARG A 69 -11.62 7.84 -12.03
C ARG A 69 -11.46 9.36 -12.07
N GLN A 70 -10.90 9.97 -11.02
CA GLN A 70 -10.60 11.41 -11.05
C GLN A 70 -9.63 11.79 -12.17
N ARG A 71 -8.62 10.95 -12.43
CA ARG A 71 -7.69 11.15 -13.55
C ARG A 71 -8.39 10.99 -14.90
N LEU A 72 -9.31 10.05 -15.04
CA LEU A 72 -10.12 9.90 -16.25
C LEU A 72 -10.94 11.16 -16.53
N VAL A 73 -11.66 11.68 -15.53
CA VAL A 73 -12.43 12.93 -15.65
C VAL A 73 -11.54 14.10 -16.08
N ALA A 74 -10.32 14.21 -15.53
CA ALA A 74 -9.37 15.24 -15.94
C ALA A 74 -8.89 15.10 -17.39
N VAL A 75 -8.65 13.86 -17.87
CA VAL A 75 -8.28 13.57 -19.25
C VAL A 75 -9.44 13.90 -20.20
N GLU A 76 -10.67 13.52 -19.86
CA GLU A 76 -11.87 13.80 -20.65
C GLU A 76 -12.16 15.30 -20.72
N ALA A 77 -12.05 16.03 -19.60
CA ALA A 77 -12.20 17.48 -19.58
C ALA A 77 -11.16 18.19 -20.46
N THR A 78 -9.92 17.69 -20.46
CA THR A 78 -8.85 18.22 -21.32
C THR A 78 -9.16 17.95 -22.80
N ARG A 79 -9.65 16.75 -23.12
CA ARG A 79 -10.07 16.38 -24.47
C ARG A 79 -11.22 17.25 -24.97
N ALA A 80 -12.24 17.50 -24.14
CA ALA A 80 -13.39 18.35 -24.51
C ALA A 80 -12.95 19.79 -24.85
N ARG A 81 -12.04 20.37 -24.05
CA ARG A 81 -11.48 21.71 -24.33
C ARG A 81 -10.74 21.78 -25.67
N LEU A 82 -9.99 20.73 -26.02
CA LEU A 82 -9.29 20.61 -27.31
C LEU A 82 -10.22 20.38 -28.51
N VAL A 83 -11.48 20.03 -28.30
CA VAL A 83 -12.48 19.96 -29.38
C VAL A 83 -13.12 21.33 -29.58
N ASP A 84 -13.41 22.04 -28.48
CA ASP A 84 -14.18 23.29 -28.53
C ASP A 84 -13.35 24.55 -28.83
N HIS A 85 -12.09 24.64 -28.39
CA HIS A 85 -11.37 25.93 -28.34
C HIS A 85 -10.16 26.05 -29.27
N THR A 86 -9.64 24.94 -29.80
CA THR A 86 -8.46 24.95 -30.68
C THR A 86 -8.48 23.64 -31.46
N PRO A 87 -8.30 23.61 -32.80
CA PRO A 87 -8.06 22.33 -33.47
C PRO A 87 -6.72 21.79 -32.99
N GLY A 88 -6.75 20.99 -31.92
CA GLY A 88 -5.57 20.32 -31.39
C GLY A 88 -4.95 19.45 -32.46
N SER A 89 -3.63 19.27 -32.42
CA SER A 89 -2.98 18.38 -33.38
C SER A 89 -3.57 16.96 -33.25
N PRO A 90 -3.76 16.22 -34.36
CA PRO A 90 -4.24 14.84 -34.30
C PRO A 90 -3.42 13.95 -33.35
N ALA A 91 -2.13 14.26 -33.18
CA ALA A 91 -1.23 13.59 -32.25
C ALA A 91 -1.62 13.79 -30.77
N GLU A 92 -2.08 14.98 -30.40
CA GLU A 92 -2.48 15.31 -29.03
C GLU A 92 -3.82 14.66 -28.66
N ALA A 93 -4.78 14.67 -29.59
CA ALA A 93 -6.05 13.94 -29.44
C ALA A 93 -5.83 12.43 -29.28
N ASN A 94 -4.94 11.84 -30.10
CA ASN A 94 -4.59 10.42 -30.00
C ASN A 94 -3.88 10.08 -28.68
N ARG A 95 -3.00 10.97 -28.18
CA ARG A 95 -2.34 10.80 -26.89
C ARG A 95 -3.34 10.74 -25.74
N LEU A 96 -4.31 11.66 -25.69
CA LEU A 96 -5.33 11.69 -24.63
C LEU A 96 -6.26 10.47 -24.69
N ALA A 97 -6.68 10.06 -25.90
CA ALA A 97 -7.46 8.84 -26.09
C ALA A 97 -6.72 7.60 -25.58
N PHE A 98 -5.43 7.48 -25.91
CA PHE A 98 -4.58 6.39 -25.41
C PHE A 98 -4.44 6.42 -23.88
N GLN A 99 -4.22 7.60 -23.30
CA GLN A 99 -4.13 7.77 -21.85
C GLN A 99 -5.42 7.35 -21.14
N GLY A 100 -6.59 7.75 -21.66
CA GLY A 100 -7.89 7.31 -21.13
C GLY A 100 -8.04 5.78 -21.17
N ALA A 101 -7.78 5.17 -22.33
CA ALA A 101 -7.85 3.72 -22.50
C ALA A 101 -6.85 2.94 -21.62
N GLN A 102 -5.70 3.55 -21.26
CA GLN A 102 -4.79 2.97 -20.28
C GLN A 102 -5.35 3.04 -18.86
N LEU A 103 -5.89 4.18 -18.43
CA LEU A 103 -6.48 4.34 -17.10
C LEU A 103 -7.68 3.41 -16.89
N GLU A 104 -8.53 3.21 -17.89
CA GLU A 104 -9.62 2.23 -17.85
C GLU A 104 -9.13 0.79 -17.69
N ARG A 105 -8.05 0.42 -18.39
CA ARG A 105 -7.41 -0.89 -18.21
C ARG A 105 -6.86 -1.06 -16.80
N VAL A 106 -6.31 0.01 -16.21
CA VAL A 106 -5.78 0.04 -14.85
C VAL A 106 -6.91 -0.13 -13.82
N LEU A 107 -8.10 0.45 -14.03
CA LEU A 107 -9.26 0.23 -13.15
C LEU A 107 -9.63 -1.24 -13.00
N ARG A 108 -9.56 -2.02 -14.09
CA ARG A 108 -9.86 -3.47 -14.07
C ARG A 108 -8.84 -4.30 -13.28
N ARG A 109 -7.71 -3.70 -12.89
CA ARG A 109 -6.64 -4.35 -12.13
C ARG A 109 -6.73 -4.14 -10.62
N SER A 110 -7.79 -3.52 -10.09
CA SER A 110 -8.01 -3.38 -8.63
C SER A 110 -7.83 -4.69 -7.85
N ARG A 111 -8.33 -5.80 -8.38
CA ARG A 111 -8.13 -7.14 -7.80
C ARG A 111 -6.65 -7.51 -7.63
N TRP A 112 -5.80 -7.12 -8.59
CA TRP A 112 -4.37 -7.41 -8.56
C TRP A 112 -3.64 -6.53 -7.55
N VAL A 113 -4.11 -5.28 -7.35
CA VAL A 113 -3.61 -4.41 -6.28
C VAL A 113 -3.91 -5.03 -4.91
N PHE A 114 -5.12 -5.57 -4.71
CA PHE A 114 -5.47 -6.27 -3.48
C PHE A 114 -4.60 -7.53 -3.27
N ILE A 115 -4.44 -8.36 -4.31
CA ILE A 115 -3.58 -9.55 -4.26
C ILE A 115 -2.14 -9.17 -3.92
N ALA A 116 -1.61 -8.09 -4.49
CA ALA A 116 -0.26 -7.63 -4.18
C ALA A 116 -0.11 -7.22 -2.71
N PHE A 117 -1.11 -6.54 -2.13
CA PHE A 117 -1.10 -6.24 -0.69
C PHE A 117 -1.15 -7.50 0.17
N LEU A 118 -2.02 -8.45 -0.15
CA LEU A 118 -2.11 -9.72 0.57
C LEU A 118 -0.80 -10.51 0.49
N ALA A 119 -0.21 -10.63 -0.69
CA ALA A 119 1.06 -11.33 -0.87
C ALA A 119 2.19 -10.67 -0.06
N SER A 120 2.21 -9.34 -0.02
CA SER A 120 3.14 -8.57 0.82
C SER A 120 2.92 -8.87 2.32
N ASP A 121 1.66 -8.86 2.80
CA ASP A 121 1.35 -9.19 4.21
C ASP A 121 1.76 -10.62 4.58
N VAL A 122 1.58 -11.58 3.66
CA VAL A 122 2.02 -12.96 3.88
C VAL A 122 3.53 -13.01 4.08
N VAL A 123 4.30 -12.34 3.22
CA VAL A 123 5.77 -12.35 3.29
C VAL A 123 6.29 -11.62 4.53
N PHE A 124 5.74 -10.45 4.84
CA PHE A 124 6.31 -9.57 5.87
C PHE A 124 5.70 -9.73 7.26
N ALA A 125 4.48 -10.28 7.38
CA ALA A 125 3.81 -10.43 8.66
C ALA A 125 3.46 -11.89 8.98
N GLN A 126 2.73 -12.58 8.10
CA GLN A 126 2.23 -13.93 8.42
C GLN A 126 3.36 -14.95 8.52
N LEU A 127 4.30 -14.93 7.57
CA LEU A 127 5.42 -15.88 7.56
C LEU A 127 6.28 -15.75 8.83
N PRO A 128 6.76 -14.55 9.24
CA PRO A 128 7.48 -14.41 10.50
C PRO A 128 6.71 -14.89 11.73
N TYR A 129 5.40 -14.63 11.79
CA TYR A 129 4.56 -15.06 12.91
C TYR A 129 4.41 -16.57 12.98
N HIS A 130 4.20 -17.25 11.85
CA HIS A 130 4.12 -18.71 11.86
C HIS A 130 5.48 -19.36 12.14
N LEU A 131 6.57 -18.79 11.63
CA LEU A 131 7.92 -19.26 11.92
C LEU A 131 8.27 -19.14 13.41
N SER A 132 7.82 -18.08 14.09
CA SER A 132 8.07 -17.93 15.52
C SER A 132 7.25 -18.87 16.41
N ARG A 133 6.16 -19.44 15.89
CA ARG A 133 5.26 -20.33 16.64
C ARG A 133 5.52 -21.82 16.40
N GLY A 134 6.34 -22.16 15.41
CA GLY A 134 6.45 -23.53 14.92
C GLY A 134 5.21 -23.90 14.12
N PHE A 135 5.40 -24.59 13.00
CA PHE A 135 4.29 -25.07 12.17
C PHE A 135 3.42 -26.09 12.90
#